data_AF-A0A978VYT8-F1
#
_entry.id   AF-A0A978VYT8-F1
#
_cell.length_a   1.000
_cell.length_b   1.000
_cell.length_c   1.000
_cell.angle_alpha   90.00
_cell.angle_beta   90.00
_cell.angle_gamma   90.00
#
_symmetry.space_group_name_H-M   'P 1'
#
loop_
_entity.id
_entity.type
_entity.pdbx_description
1 polymer ?
#
loop_
_entity_poly.entity_id
_entity_poly.type
_entity_poly.pdbx_seq_one_letter_code
_entity_poly.pdbx_strand_id
1 'polypeptide(L)'
;MSCFQFSSCWDLHIQTILLNQFHAPAISVLPDAQRQRGTHFSASKRVSQIPQVVSLLGLAKIAVNLAHMMKEKEQPTTPRLLWEILDFLGSVKNLRYLNLSFSSFSGAVPTNLGNLSNLQYVDLNAYSFSMQTFLKQQMDSLQWLSRLSSLKYLGMRFVNLETAGSNWLQAINMLSSLQELHLTGCGLVNLPLLSLSSINFSSLSHLDLSYNNINSTIPHWLFNMSGLRMLNLADNRLRGDIPDAFVNMVSLEELDLTNNVYLQGQLPTTLGQLFNTRRLDMCCNNISGKVPRSFGNLCNLHTFNLMGNKISGEITDFVDGLSKCVKTSQLEYLELGANEFGGTLPITIGALVKLGYLCLSVNSIWGTIPAFIGNLSSLRILDVTQNKMNGTIPQRIGKLSMLTVLFLRWNSWEGTLTKAHF
;
A
#
# COMPACT_ATOMS: atom_id res chain seq x y z
N MET A 1 -1.12 -15.57 17.72
CA MET A 1 -2.52 -15.70 17.29
C MET A 1 -2.73 -14.65 16.23
N SER A 2 -2.91 -15.08 14.97
CA SER A 2 -2.93 -14.22 13.79
C SER A 2 -4.24 -13.43 13.69
N CYS A 3 -4.19 -12.20 13.15
CA CYS A 3 -5.34 -11.33 12.87
C CYS A 3 -6.48 -12.00 12.06
N PHE A 4 -6.24 -13.18 11.48
CA PHE A 4 -7.24 -14.00 10.78
C PHE A 4 -8.40 -14.53 11.65
N GLN A 5 -8.36 -14.40 12.98
CA GLN A 5 -9.49 -14.80 13.84
C GLN A 5 -10.59 -13.73 14.01
N PHE A 6 -10.40 -12.51 13.52
CA PHE A 6 -11.42 -11.45 13.54
C PHE A 6 -12.07 -11.27 12.16
N SER A 7 -12.70 -12.34 11.64
CA SER A 7 -13.11 -12.45 10.23
C SER A 7 -14.29 -11.57 9.81
N SER A 8 -15.07 -10.96 10.70
CA SER A 8 -16.29 -10.25 10.27
C SER A 8 -16.09 -8.82 9.74
N CYS A 9 -15.12 -8.04 10.23
CA CYS A 9 -14.83 -6.69 9.68
C CYS A 9 -13.87 -6.75 8.47
N TRP A 10 -13.01 -7.79 8.37
CA TRP A 10 -12.05 -7.99 7.27
C TRP A 10 -12.66 -8.54 5.96
N ASP A 11 -13.59 -9.52 6.05
CA ASP A 11 -14.13 -10.22 4.86
C ASP A 11 -14.99 -9.32 3.94
N LEU A 12 -15.72 -8.34 4.49
CA LEU A 12 -16.60 -7.47 3.69
C LEU A 12 -15.86 -6.35 2.94
N HIS A 13 -14.74 -5.86 3.46
CA HIS A 13 -13.99 -4.78 2.81
C HIS A 13 -13.11 -5.30 1.65
N ILE A 14 -12.54 -6.50 1.79
CA ILE A 14 -11.84 -7.21 0.71
C ILE A 14 -12.80 -7.47 -0.47
N GLN A 15 -14.04 -7.90 -0.22
CA GLN A 15 -15.02 -8.08 -1.31
C GLN A 15 -15.36 -6.77 -2.01
N THR A 16 -15.47 -5.66 -1.28
CA THR A 16 -15.85 -4.36 -1.86
C THR A 16 -14.68 -3.66 -2.59
N ILE A 17 -13.44 -3.85 -2.14
CA ILE A 17 -12.23 -3.34 -2.80
C ILE A 17 -11.85 -4.21 -4.00
N LEU A 18 -11.88 -5.53 -3.89
CA LEU A 18 -11.54 -6.44 -5.00
C LEU A 18 -12.56 -6.36 -6.15
N LEU A 19 -13.84 -6.07 -5.87
CA LEU A 19 -14.83 -5.88 -6.93
C LEU A 19 -14.64 -4.58 -7.74
N ASN A 20 -13.95 -3.57 -7.19
CA ASN A 20 -13.75 -2.27 -7.87
C ASN A 20 -12.34 -2.08 -8.48
N GLN A 21 -11.39 -2.99 -8.24
CA GLN A 21 -10.05 -2.92 -8.83
C GLN A 21 -9.80 -3.90 -10.00
N PHE A 22 -10.76 -4.78 -10.32
CA PHE A 22 -10.71 -5.67 -11.49
C PHE A 22 -11.69 -5.22 -12.59
N HIS A 23 -11.55 -3.99 -13.07
CA HIS A 23 -11.98 -3.63 -14.43
C HIS A 23 -10.74 -3.36 -15.29
N ALA A 24 -10.12 -4.45 -15.75
CA ALA A 24 -9.29 -4.38 -16.95
C ALA A 24 -10.22 -4.02 -18.14
N PRO A 25 -9.85 -3.07 -19.02
CA PRO A 25 -10.61 -2.85 -20.24
C PRO A 25 -10.52 -4.10 -21.10
N ALA A 26 -11.65 -4.78 -21.26
CA ALA A 26 -11.83 -5.83 -22.24
C ALA A 26 -11.56 -5.22 -23.63
N ILE A 27 -10.57 -5.78 -24.33
CA ILE A 27 -10.29 -5.47 -25.73
C ILE A 27 -11.54 -5.85 -26.53
N SER A 28 -12.20 -4.83 -27.07
CA SER A 28 -13.27 -4.97 -28.05
C SER A 28 -12.71 -5.57 -29.33
N VAL A 29 -13.16 -6.79 -29.66
CA VAL A 29 -13.00 -7.37 -30.99
C VAL A 29 -14.20 -6.93 -31.83
N LEU A 30 -13.96 -6.16 -32.89
CA LEU A 30 -14.88 -6.02 -34.01
C LEU A 30 -14.44 -6.96 -35.14
N PRO A 31 -15.35 -7.76 -35.74
CA PRO A 31 -15.02 -8.66 -36.84
C PRO A 31 -15.31 -8.06 -38.23
N ASP A 32 -14.84 -8.79 -39.24
CA ASP A 32 -15.16 -8.76 -40.68
C ASP A 32 -14.24 -7.97 -41.62
N ALA A 33 -13.44 -8.70 -42.43
CA ALA A 33 -13.79 -8.94 -43.83
C ALA A 33 -12.85 -9.95 -44.51
N GLN A 34 -13.47 -10.81 -45.32
CA GLN A 34 -12.91 -11.94 -46.07
C GLN A 34 -12.10 -11.55 -47.32
N ARG A 35 -11.20 -12.48 -47.71
CA ARG A 35 -10.81 -12.90 -49.08
C ARG A 35 -10.44 -11.83 -50.13
N GLN A 36 -9.25 -11.98 -50.74
CA GLN A 36 -9.11 -12.42 -52.14
C GLN A 36 -7.65 -12.78 -52.53
N ARG A 37 -7.54 -13.57 -53.62
CA ARG A 37 -6.42 -14.36 -54.13
C ARG A 37 -5.46 -13.59 -55.07
N GLY A 38 -4.25 -14.13 -55.24
CA GLY A 38 -3.40 -14.10 -56.46
C GLY A 38 -2.69 -12.76 -56.74
N THR A 39 -1.51 -12.64 -57.35
CA THR A 39 -0.72 -13.49 -58.27
C THR A 39 0.74 -12.96 -58.34
N HIS A 40 1.66 -13.79 -58.84
CA HIS A 40 3.07 -13.53 -59.19
C HIS A 40 3.39 -12.19 -59.90
N PHE A 41 4.56 -11.61 -59.65
CA PHE A 41 5.57 -11.18 -60.65
C PHE A 41 6.94 -10.87 -60.01
N SER A 42 8.00 -10.96 -60.83
CA SER A 42 9.42 -11.03 -60.47
C SER A 42 10.19 -9.69 -60.57
N ALA A 43 11.41 -9.74 -60.01
CA ALA A 43 12.65 -9.03 -60.41
C ALA A 43 13.03 -7.66 -59.77
N SER A 44 14.13 -7.74 -59.01
CA SER A 44 15.34 -6.88 -59.03
C SER A 44 15.24 -5.37 -58.77
N LYS A 45 15.79 -4.94 -57.62
CA LYS A 45 16.90 -3.98 -57.56
C LYS A 45 17.47 -3.91 -56.14
N ARG A 46 18.80 -4.08 -56.01
CA ARG A 46 19.56 -3.73 -54.81
C ARG A 46 19.58 -2.20 -54.69
N VAL A 47 19.19 -1.68 -53.53
CA VAL A 47 19.70 -0.40 -53.00
C VAL A 47 20.02 -0.60 -51.52
N SER A 48 21.19 -0.08 -51.18
CA SER A 48 21.98 -0.14 -49.96
C SER A 48 21.35 0.50 -48.72
N GLN A 49 21.84 0.05 -47.55
CA GLN A 49 21.88 0.70 -46.23
C GLN A 49 20.57 0.91 -45.45
N ILE A 50 20.32 0.03 -44.46
CA ILE A 50 19.48 0.33 -43.27
C ILE A 50 20.04 -0.42 -42.03
N PRO A 51 20.62 0.25 -41.01
CA PRO A 51 20.94 -0.35 -39.71
C PRO A 51 19.76 -0.34 -38.71
N GLN A 52 18.51 -0.43 -39.19
CA GLN A 52 17.29 -0.51 -38.35
C GLN A 52 16.69 -1.92 -38.24
N VAL A 53 17.15 -2.88 -39.06
CA VAL A 53 16.55 -4.23 -39.13
C VAL A 53 16.85 -5.08 -37.89
N VAL A 54 17.91 -4.77 -37.13
CA VAL A 54 18.27 -5.53 -35.91
C VAL A 54 17.31 -5.23 -34.75
N SER A 55 16.73 -4.03 -34.67
CA SER A 55 15.77 -3.68 -33.60
C SER A 55 14.40 -4.35 -33.78
N LEU A 56 13.95 -4.48 -35.03
CA LEU A 56 12.67 -5.10 -35.38
C LEU A 56 12.71 -6.62 -35.29
N LEU A 57 13.84 -7.26 -35.60
CA LEU A 57 14.01 -8.71 -35.40
C LEU A 57 14.01 -9.11 -33.91
N GLY A 58 14.56 -8.27 -33.04
CA GLY A 58 14.53 -8.46 -31.58
C GLY A 58 13.10 -8.35 -31.02
N LEU A 59 12.37 -7.30 -31.40
CA LEU A 59 10.97 -7.11 -31.00
C LEU A 59 10.04 -8.16 -31.60
N ALA A 60 10.27 -8.60 -32.84
CA ALA A 60 9.50 -9.67 -33.47
C ALA A 60 9.74 -11.03 -32.80
N LYS A 61 10.97 -11.34 -32.35
CA LYS A 61 11.25 -12.55 -31.56
C LYS A 61 10.56 -12.50 -30.19
N ILE A 62 10.53 -11.33 -29.54
CA ILE A 62 9.82 -11.13 -28.27
C ILE A 62 8.31 -11.34 -28.45
N ALA A 63 7.71 -10.77 -29.51
CA ALA A 63 6.29 -10.92 -29.82
C ALA A 63 5.90 -12.37 -30.19
N VAL A 64 6.75 -13.07 -30.95
CA VAL A 64 6.53 -14.49 -31.31
C VAL A 64 6.62 -15.40 -30.08
N ASN A 65 7.59 -15.15 -29.18
CA ASN A 65 7.68 -15.91 -27.93
C ASN A 65 6.49 -15.63 -26.99
N LEU A 66 6.06 -14.37 -26.87
CA LEU A 66 4.84 -13.99 -26.12
C LEU A 66 3.58 -14.66 -26.68
N ALA A 67 3.42 -14.71 -28.01
CA ALA A 67 2.28 -15.35 -28.66
C ALA A 67 2.29 -16.88 -28.48
N HIS A 68 3.47 -17.50 -28.42
CA HIS A 68 3.58 -18.94 -28.18
C HIS A 68 3.29 -19.28 -26.70
N MET A 69 3.69 -18.42 -25.77
CA MET A 69 3.46 -18.58 -24.32
C MET A 69 2.00 -18.43 -23.89
N MET A 70 1.17 -17.65 -24.59
CA MET A 70 -0.26 -17.54 -24.29
C MET A 70 -1.09 -18.78 -24.69
N LYS A 71 -0.47 -19.78 -25.35
CA LYS A 71 -1.18 -20.94 -25.92
C LYS A 71 -1.07 -22.23 -25.10
N GLU A 72 -0.24 -22.29 -24.06
CA GLU A 72 -0.07 -23.50 -23.25
C GLU A 72 -0.74 -23.36 -21.87
N LYS A 73 -1.88 -24.04 -21.72
CA LYS A 73 -2.51 -24.34 -20.43
C LYS A 73 -1.93 -25.67 -19.91
N GLU A 74 -1.74 -25.74 -18.58
CA GLU A 74 -1.48 -26.92 -17.71
C GLU A 74 -0.03 -27.14 -17.17
N GLN A 75 0.22 -26.68 -15.92
CA GLN A 75 1.21 -27.14 -14.91
C GLN A 75 2.73 -26.80 -15.09
N PRO A 76 3.56 -26.78 -14.01
CA PRO A 76 4.34 -25.60 -13.61
C PRO A 76 5.83 -25.66 -13.97
N THR A 77 6.16 -25.55 -15.25
CA THR A 77 7.48 -25.05 -15.64
C THR A 77 7.30 -24.07 -16.78
N THR A 78 6.83 -22.86 -16.44
CA THR A 78 6.81 -21.76 -17.40
C THR A 78 8.22 -21.54 -17.94
N PRO A 79 8.44 -21.50 -19.27
CA PRO A 79 9.72 -21.12 -19.83
C PRO A 79 10.04 -19.70 -19.34
N ARG A 80 11.14 -19.57 -18.57
CA ARG A 80 11.53 -18.28 -17.98
C ARG A 80 12.41 -17.53 -18.97
N LEU A 81 12.09 -16.27 -19.22
CA LEU A 81 12.94 -15.40 -20.03
C LEU A 81 14.23 -15.12 -19.24
N LEU A 82 15.39 -15.35 -19.83
CA LEU A 82 16.67 -15.03 -19.22
C LEU A 82 17.03 -13.56 -19.47
N TRP A 83 17.49 -12.87 -18.44
CA TRP A 83 17.99 -11.49 -18.57
C TRP A 83 19.13 -11.34 -19.60
N GLU A 84 19.90 -12.40 -19.85
CA GLU A 84 20.96 -12.44 -20.88
C GLU A 84 20.44 -12.11 -22.29
N ILE A 85 19.14 -12.35 -22.56
CA ILE A 85 18.51 -12.03 -23.85
C ILE A 85 18.39 -10.50 -24.04
N LEU A 86 18.50 -9.72 -22.96
CA LEU A 86 18.29 -8.28 -22.93
C LEU A 86 19.58 -7.45 -22.82
N ASP A 87 20.77 -8.04 -22.99
CA ASP A 87 22.04 -7.30 -22.92
C ASP A 87 22.12 -6.12 -23.88
N PHE A 88 21.37 -6.17 -24.99
CA PHE A 88 21.27 -5.07 -25.95
C PHE A 88 20.58 -3.82 -25.38
N LEU A 89 19.76 -3.93 -24.31
CA LEU A 89 18.99 -2.81 -23.78
C LEU A 89 19.88 -1.64 -23.37
N GLY A 90 21.08 -1.91 -22.82
CA GLY A 90 22.04 -0.88 -22.46
C GLY A 90 22.54 -0.02 -23.64
N SER A 91 22.29 -0.43 -24.89
CA SER A 91 22.63 0.33 -26.10
C SER A 91 21.53 1.32 -26.53
N VAL A 92 20.31 1.20 -25.99
CA VAL A 92 19.15 2.01 -26.38
C VAL A 92 19.12 3.34 -25.61
N LYS A 93 20.11 4.21 -25.85
CA LYS A 93 20.38 5.44 -25.06
C LYS A 93 19.22 6.44 -24.95
N ASN A 94 18.22 6.36 -25.84
CA ASN A 94 17.04 7.24 -25.83
C ASN A 94 15.90 6.69 -24.98
N LEU A 95 16.04 5.50 -24.39
CA LEU A 95 14.99 4.88 -23.59
C LEU A 95 14.74 5.70 -22.32
N ARG A 96 13.46 6.07 -22.10
CA ARG A 96 13.01 6.82 -20.92
C ARG A 96 12.08 6.03 -20.01
N TYR A 97 11.43 5.02 -20.57
CA TYR A 97 10.44 4.19 -19.90
C TYR A 97 10.74 2.73 -20.21
N LEU A 98 10.93 1.93 -19.16
CA LEU A 98 11.11 0.49 -19.26
C LEU A 98 10.18 -0.18 -18.27
N ASN A 99 9.27 -1.01 -18.76
CA ASN A 99 8.42 -1.85 -17.94
C ASN A 99 8.59 -3.30 -18.40
N LEU A 100 9.16 -4.11 -17.52
CA LEU A 100 9.37 -5.56 -17.66
C LEU A 100 8.66 -6.31 -16.54
N SER A 101 7.71 -5.66 -15.86
CA SER A 101 6.94 -6.25 -14.78
C SER A 101 6.21 -7.50 -15.25
N PHE A 102 6.08 -8.48 -14.35
CA PHE A 102 5.25 -9.68 -14.56
C PHE A 102 5.59 -10.46 -15.83
N SER A 103 6.82 -10.31 -16.33
CA SER A 103 7.28 -10.92 -17.59
C SER A 103 8.07 -12.22 -17.35
N SER A 104 8.00 -12.78 -16.13
CA SER A 104 8.68 -14.04 -15.75
C SER A 104 10.19 -14.06 -16.02
N PHE A 105 10.84 -12.89 -16.07
CA PHE A 105 12.30 -12.81 -16.21
C PHE A 105 12.99 -13.47 -15.02
N SER A 106 14.06 -14.20 -15.30
CA SER A 106 14.88 -14.90 -14.33
C SER A 106 16.37 -14.64 -14.58
N GLY A 107 17.18 -14.76 -13.53
CA GLY A 107 18.60 -14.37 -13.51
C GLY A 107 18.82 -12.97 -12.93
N ALA A 108 20.04 -12.47 -13.02
CA ALA A 108 20.40 -11.13 -12.55
C ALA A 108 19.99 -10.05 -13.57
N VAL A 109 19.43 -8.94 -13.07
CA VAL A 109 19.22 -7.73 -13.88
C VAL A 109 20.56 -7.27 -14.46
N PRO A 110 20.70 -7.09 -15.79
CA PRO A 110 21.97 -6.77 -16.41
C PRO A 110 22.48 -5.40 -15.95
N THR A 111 23.74 -5.35 -15.50
CA THR A 111 24.36 -4.09 -15.05
C THR A 111 24.46 -3.05 -16.16
N ASN A 112 24.42 -3.48 -17.43
CA ASN A 112 24.38 -2.63 -18.62
C ASN A 112 23.15 -1.71 -18.68
N LEU A 113 22.06 -2.02 -17.95
CA LEU A 113 20.93 -1.09 -17.80
C LEU A 113 21.38 0.25 -17.18
N GLY A 114 22.41 0.23 -16.33
CA GLY A 114 23.00 1.45 -15.78
C GLY A 114 23.58 2.41 -16.84
N ASN A 115 23.77 1.98 -18.10
CA ASN A 115 24.20 2.87 -19.19
C ASN A 115 23.08 3.77 -19.72
N LEU A 116 21.83 3.56 -19.29
CA LEU A 116 20.65 4.29 -19.76
C LEU A 116 20.39 5.54 -18.90
N SER A 117 21.29 6.52 -18.94
CA SER A 117 21.20 7.72 -18.09
C SER A 117 19.95 8.59 -18.31
N ASN A 118 19.26 8.43 -19.44
CA ASN A 118 17.99 9.11 -19.76
C ASN A 118 16.75 8.38 -19.20
N LEU A 119 16.92 7.21 -18.60
CA LEU A 119 15.83 6.39 -18.10
C LEU A 119 15.17 7.07 -16.90
N GLN A 120 13.87 7.29 -16.97
CA GLN A 120 13.07 8.00 -15.95
C GLN A 120 12.15 7.06 -15.20
N TYR A 121 11.74 5.97 -15.82
CA TYR A 121 10.82 5.00 -15.25
C TYR A 121 11.33 3.58 -15.50
N VAL A 122 11.49 2.82 -14.42
CA VAL A 122 11.86 1.41 -14.45
C VAL A 122 10.89 0.63 -13.59
N ASP A 123 10.23 -0.36 -14.18
CA ASP A 123 9.37 -1.30 -13.47
C ASP A 123 9.79 -2.73 -13.78
N LEU A 124 10.27 -3.42 -12.74
CA LEU A 124 10.80 -4.78 -12.76
C LEU A 124 10.01 -5.69 -11.80
N ASN A 125 8.76 -5.32 -11.47
CA ASN A 125 7.95 -6.07 -10.51
C ASN A 125 7.81 -7.55 -10.91
N ALA A 126 7.95 -8.46 -9.95
CA ALA A 126 7.79 -9.90 -10.13
C ALA A 126 6.46 -10.41 -9.56
N TYR A 127 6.04 -11.63 -9.95
CA TYR A 127 4.80 -12.24 -9.44
C TYR A 127 4.89 -12.69 -7.99
N SER A 128 6.05 -13.21 -7.55
CA SER A 128 6.22 -13.74 -6.20
C SER A 128 7.68 -13.93 -5.83
N PHE A 129 8.00 -13.69 -4.56
CA PHE A 129 9.30 -14.00 -3.95
C PHE A 129 9.62 -15.50 -4.04
N SER A 130 8.64 -16.40 -3.90
CA SER A 130 8.85 -17.86 -3.89
C SER A 130 9.15 -18.45 -5.28
N MET A 131 8.71 -17.80 -6.36
CA MET A 131 9.02 -18.19 -7.74
C MET A 131 10.50 -17.95 -8.08
N GLN A 132 11.24 -17.23 -7.23
CA GLN A 132 12.67 -16.96 -7.36
C GLN A 132 13.57 -17.94 -6.60
N THR A 133 13.04 -19.07 -6.11
CA THR A 133 13.79 -20.15 -5.45
C THR A 133 14.96 -20.74 -6.26
N PHE A 134 15.14 -20.34 -7.52
CA PHE A 134 16.31 -20.65 -8.35
C PHE A 134 17.37 -19.52 -8.44
N LEU A 135 17.21 -18.41 -7.71
CA LEU A 135 18.08 -17.22 -7.76
C LEU A 135 19.14 -17.18 -6.67
N LYS A 136 19.65 -18.33 -6.23
CA LYS A 136 20.72 -18.39 -5.22
C LYS A 136 22.08 -17.86 -5.71
N GLN A 137 22.14 -17.29 -6.91
CA GLN A 137 23.33 -16.66 -7.47
C GLN A 137 23.05 -15.22 -7.92
N GLN A 138 23.63 -14.30 -7.14
CA GLN A 138 24.17 -13.01 -7.54
C GLN A 138 23.20 -11.92 -8.04
N MET A 139 22.47 -11.32 -7.09
CA MET A 139 22.42 -9.85 -7.06
C MET A 139 23.40 -9.36 -6.00
N ASP A 140 24.69 -9.39 -6.34
CA ASP A 140 25.75 -8.94 -5.43
C ASP A 140 25.78 -7.41 -5.31
N SER A 141 25.12 -6.68 -6.24
CA SER A 141 25.06 -5.22 -6.11
C SER A 141 23.97 -4.53 -6.93
N LEU A 142 23.23 -3.64 -6.26
CA LEU A 142 22.42 -2.60 -6.91
C LEU A 142 23.25 -1.41 -7.42
N GLN A 143 24.59 -1.51 -7.47
CA GLN A 143 25.47 -0.43 -7.95
C GLN A 143 25.08 0.12 -9.34
N TRP A 144 24.52 -0.69 -10.24
CA TRP A 144 24.12 -0.21 -11.57
C TRP A 144 23.06 0.90 -11.52
N LEU A 145 22.20 0.91 -10.48
CA LEU A 145 21.23 1.97 -10.25
C LEU A 145 21.90 3.33 -10.08
N SER A 146 23.07 3.39 -9.45
CA SER A 146 23.77 4.67 -9.16
C SER A 146 24.07 5.51 -10.41
N ARG A 147 24.03 4.91 -11.61
CA ARG A 147 24.28 5.57 -12.89
C ARG A 147 23.01 6.13 -13.56
N LEU A 148 21.83 5.81 -13.04
CA LEU A 148 20.53 6.24 -13.58
C LEU A 148 20.11 7.60 -13.01
N SER A 149 20.88 8.64 -13.27
CA SER A 149 20.68 9.97 -12.68
C SER A 149 19.33 10.64 -12.98
N SER A 150 18.66 10.26 -14.08
CA SER A 150 17.33 10.78 -14.45
C SER A 150 16.15 9.99 -13.88
N LEU A 151 16.41 8.91 -13.14
CA LEU A 151 15.37 7.99 -12.68
C LEU A 151 14.45 8.68 -11.68
N LYS A 152 13.14 8.61 -11.94
CA LYS A 152 12.08 9.16 -11.10
C LYS A 152 11.25 8.06 -10.44
N TYR A 153 11.06 6.93 -11.12
CA TYR A 153 10.28 5.81 -10.62
C TYR A 153 11.10 4.51 -10.72
N LEU A 154 11.15 3.77 -9.61
CA LEU A 154 11.74 2.43 -9.55
C LEU A 154 10.80 1.45 -8.86
N GLY A 155 10.22 0.53 -9.63
CA GLY A 155 9.45 -0.61 -9.15
C GLY A 155 10.28 -1.89 -9.17
N MET A 156 10.46 -2.53 -8.03
CA MET A 156 11.16 -3.82 -7.90
C MET A 156 10.43 -4.77 -6.95
N ARG A 157 9.09 -4.68 -6.89
CA ARG A 157 8.26 -5.54 -6.03
C ARG A 157 8.58 -7.01 -6.28
N PHE A 158 8.76 -7.75 -5.19
CA PHE A 158 9.10 -9.17 -5.17
C PHE A 158 10.42 -9.54 -5.88
N VAL A 159 11.30 -8.59 -6.19
CA VAL A 159 12.67 -8.87 -6.65
C VAL A 159 13.54 -9.22 -5.45
N ASN A 160 14.22 -10.37 -5.47
CA ASN A 160 15.06 -10.81 -4.37
C ASN A 160 16.30 -9.91 -4.20
N LEU A 161 16.33 -9.18 -3.08
CA LEU A 161 17.43 -8.32 -2.64
C LEU A 161 18.08 -8.84 -1.33
N GLU A 162 17.82 -10.08 -0.92
CA GLU A 162 18.34 -10.66 0.32
C GLU A 162 19.89 -10.63 0.36
N THR A 163 20.54 -10.92 -0.77
CA THR A 163 22.01 -10.89 -0.91
C THR A 163 22.59 -9.48 -1.01
N ALA A 164 21.77 -8.47 -1.33
CA ALA A 164 22.25 -7.10 -1.53
C ALA A 164 22.69 -6.42 -0.21
N GLY A 165 22.36 -7.01 0.95
CA GLY A 165 22.72 -6.47 2.27
C GLY A 165 22.20 -5.05 2.47
N SER A 166 22.89 -4.23 3.27
CA SER A 166 22.55 -2.80 3.46
C SER A 166 22.97 -1.88 2.30
N ASN A 167 23.63 -2.42 1.26
CA ASN A 167 24.22 -1.63 0.18
C ASN A 167 23.16 -1.04 -0.76
N TRP A 168 21.93 -1.54 -0.73
CA TRP A 168 20.82 -0.99 -1.50
C TRP A 168 20.60 0.49 -1.19
N LEU A 169 20.69 0.90 0.09
CA LEU A 169 20.44 2.28 0.48
C LEU A 169 21.51 3.22 -0.11
N GLN A 170 22.77 2.78 -0.15
CA GLN A 170 23.85 3.54 -0.77
C GLN A 170 23.62 3.71 -2.28
N ALA A 171 23.20 2.65 -2.97
CA ALA A 171 22.92 2.72 -4.41
C ALA A 171 21.77 3.68 -4.73
N ILE A 172 20.70 3.63 -3.92
CA ILE A 172 19.52 4.49 -4.11
C ILE A 172 19.83 5.94 -3.69
N ASN A 173 20.69 6.17 -2.70
CA ASN A 173 21.09 7.52 -2.28
C ASN A 173 21.76 8.33 -3.42
N MET A 174 22.29 7.66 -4.43
CA MET A 174 22.87 8.30 -5.62
C MET A 174 21.80 8.78 -6.63
N LEU A 175 20.54 8.39 -6.44
CA LEU A 175 19.43 8.71 -7.34
C LEU A 175 18.72 10.00 -6.90
N SER A 176 19.36 11.14 -7.10
CA SER A 176 18.84 12.46 -6.66
C SER A 176 17.55 12.92 -7.35
N SER A 177 17.13 12.25 -8.43
CA SER A 177 15.87 12.54 -9.13
C SER A 177 14.73 11.60 -8.72
N LEU A 178 14.99 10.60 -7.87
CA LEU A 178 14.03 9.55 -7.57
C LEU A 178 12.87 10.09 -6.74
N GLN A 179 11.65 9.89 -7.24
CA GLN A 179 10.41 10.35 -6.63
C GLN A 179 9.64 9.20 -5.99
N GLU A 180 9.73 8.00 -6.57
CA GLU A 180 9.02 6.82 -6.11
C GLU A 180 9.92 5.59 -6.10
N LEU A 181 9.90 4.89 -4.97
CA LEU A 181 10.65 3.66 -4.76
C LEU A 181 9.75 2.58 -4.16
N HIS A 182 9.60 1.46 -4.88
CA HIS A 182 8.76 0.34 -4.48
C HIS A 182 9.58 -0.95 -4.35
N LEU A 183 9.88 -1.34 -3.11
CA LEU A 183 10.67 -2.53 -2.74
C LEU A 183 9.85 -3.54 -1.93
N THR A 184 8.54 -3.62 -2.19
CA THR A 184 7.64 -4.54 -1.51
C THR A 184 8.10 -5.99 -1.68
N GLY A 185 8.27 -6.76 -0.60
CA GLY A 185 8.55 -8.19 -0.71
C GLY A 185 9.90 -8.56 -1.32
N CYS A 186 10.91 -7.72 -1.13
CA CYS A 186 12.27 -7.94 -1.64
C CYS A 186 13.17 -8.80 -0.75
N GLY A 187 12.70 -9.28 0.40
CA GLY A 187 13.50 -10.07 1.35
C GLY A 187 14.46 -9.22 2.19
N LEU A 188 14.22 -7.91 2.33
CA LEU A 188 15.06 -7.02 3.15
C LEU A 188 14.92 -7.37 4.64
N VAL A 189 16.04 -7.48 5.36
CA VAL A 189 16.03 -7.93 6.77
C VAL A 189 16.41 -6.82 7.77
N ASN A 190 17.28 -5.89 7.39
CA ASN A 190 17.73 -4.82 8.27
C ASN A 190 17.72 -3.49 7.52
N LEU A 191 17.14 -2.46 8.15
CA LEU A 191 17.39 -1.09 7.73
C LEU A 191 18.75 -0.65 8.30
N PRO A 192 19.63 -0.03 7.50
CA PRO A 192 20.97 0.33 7.97
C PRO A 192 20.89 1.27 9.18
N LEU A 193 21.67 0.95 10.22
CA LEU A 193 21.66 1.63 11.53
C LEU A 193 22.73 2.73 11.67
N LEU A 194 23.46 3.09 10.61
CA LEU A 194 24.66 3.93 10.73
C LEU A 194 24.58 5.27 10.00
N SER A 195 25.17 6.25 10.69
CA SER A 195 25.46 7.65 10.36
C SER A 195 25.98 7.87 8.93
N LEU A 196 25.09 7.91 7.94
CA LEU A 196 25.38 8.55 6.66
C LEU A 196 25.06 10.03 6.83
N SER A 197 26.07 10.85 7.04
CA SER A 197 25.99 12.32 7.12
C SER A 197 25.47 13.00 5.85
N SER A 198 25.06 12.25 4.82
CA SER A 198 24.41 12.76 3.61
C SER A 198 23.49 11.74 2.93
N ILE A 199 22.43 11.30 3.62
CA ILE A 199 21.28 10.75 2.90
C ILE A 199 20.53 11.93 2.25
N ASN A 200 20.52 11.98 0.92
CA ASN A 200 19.87 13.02 0.14
C ASN A 200 18.71 12.43 -0.69
N PHE A 201 17.62 12.07 -0.01
CA PHE A 201 16.33 11.72 -0.63
C PHE A 201 15.40 12.93 -0.71
N SER A 202 15.93 14.10 -1.07
CA SER A 202 15.14 15.34 -1.13
C SER A 202 14.01 15.29 -2.16
N SER A 203 14.14 14.47 -3.21
CA SER A 203 13.13 14.29 -4.24
C SER A 203 12.09 13.20 -3.94
N LEU A 204 12.37 12.32 -2.96
CA LEU A 204 11.54 11.12 -2.76
C LEU A 204 10.21 11.50 -2.11
N SER A 205 9.13 11.05 -2.74
CA SER A 205 7.75 11.33 -2.35
C SER A 205 7.00 10.06 -1.92
N HIS A 206 7.36 8.89 -2.46
CA HIS A 206 6.76 7.61 -2.10
C HIS A 206 7.84 6.57 -1.82
N LEU A 207 7.73 5.89 -0.68
CA LEU A 207 8.61 4.82 -0.27
C LEU A 207 7.79 3.63 0.24
N ASP A 208 7.81 2.54 -0.52
CA ASP A 208 7.20 1.27 -0.12
C ASP A 208 8.29 0.22 0.19
N LEU A 209 8.37 -0.17 1.46
CA LEU A 209 9.24 -1.25 1.95
C LEU A 209 8.41 -2.39 2.58
N SER A 210 7.12 -2.49 2.23
CA SER A 210 6.22 -3.46 2.85
C SER A 210 6.54 -4.92 2.52
N TYR A 211 5.96 -5.85 3.27
CA TYR A 211 6.09 -7.29 3.03
C TYR A 211 7.54 -7.81 3.05
N ASN A 212 8.44 -7.14 3.77
CA ASN A 212 9.83 -7.54 3.93
C ASN A 212 10.04 -8.25 5.28
N ASN A 213 11.29 -8.59 5.61
CA ASN A 213 11.68 -9.20 6.88
C ASN A 213 12.38 -8.20 7.82
N ILE A 214 12.09 -6.90 7.69
CA ILE A 214 12.81 -5.84 8.41
C ILE A 214 12.59 -6.02 9.92
N ASN A 215 13.64 -6.38 10.65
CA ASN A 215 13.59 -6.69 12.09
C ASN A 215 14.44 -5.70 12.92
N SER A 216 14.12 -4.41 12.80
CA SER A 216 14.78 -3.31 13.49
C SER A 216 13.75 -2.33 14.08
N THR A 217 14.21 -1.34 14.84
CA THR A 217 13.38 -0.15 15.11
C THR A 217 13.21 0.66 13.83
N ILE A 218 12.23 1.59 13.81
CA ILE A 218 12.10 2.57 12.73
C ILE A 218 13.34 3.48 12.77
N PRO A 219 14.19 3.49 11.74
CA PRO A 219 15.49 4.15 11.80
C PRO A 219 15.39 5.66 11.63
N HIS A 220 16.25 6.39 12.34
CA HIS A 220 16.19 7.86 12.40
C HIS A 220 16.37 8.58 11.06
N TRP A 221 17.06 7.98 10.09
CA TRP A 221 17.29 8.61 8.79
C TRP A 221 16.00 8.82 7.98
N LEU A 222 14.93 8.04 8.22
CA LEU A 222 13.63 8.23 7.57
C LEU A 222 13.05 9.61 7.88
N PHE A 223 13.26 10.10 9.09
CA PHE A 223 12.72 11.37 9.56
C PHE A 223 13.42 12.59 8.95
N ASN A 224 14.50 12.40 8.19
CA ASN A 224 15.14 13.46 7.42
C ASN A 224 14.43 13.74 6.08
N MET A 225 13.44 12.92 5.72
CA MET A 225 12.74 12.98 4.43
C MET A 225 11.47 13.82 4.53
N SER A 226 11.62 15.13 4.74
CA SER A 226 10.50 16.05 4.96
C SER A 226 9.54 16.19 3.77
N GLY A 227 10.00 15.86 2.55
CA GLY A 227 9.20 15.83 1.32
C GLY A 227 8.42 14.53 1.07
N LEU A 228 8.61 13.50 1.92
CA LEU A 228 7.95 12.22 1.74
C LEU A 228 6.44 12.35 2.02
N ARG A 229 5.61 11.87 1.08
CA ARG A 229 4.14 11.91 1.14
C ARG A 229 3.55 10.56 1.51
N MET A 230 4.14 9.46 1.05
CA MET A 230 3.70 8.11 1.38
C MET A 230 4.87 7.29 1.92
N LEU A 231 4.65 6.67 3.08
CA LEU A 231 5.55 5.71 3.68
C LEU A 231 4.78 4.43 4.03
N ASN A 232 5.12 3.34 3.35
CA ASN A 232 4.57 2.02 3.62
C ASN A 232 5.65 1.10 4.20
N LEU A 233 5.48 0.72 5.47
CA LEU A 233 6.34 -0.22 6.21
C LEU A 233 5.55 -1.46 6.68
N ALA A 234 4.35 -1.70 6.12
CA ALA A 234 3.47 -2.79 6.51
C ALA A 234 4.12 -4.17 6.34
N ASP A 235 3.62 -5.17 7.06
CA ASP A 235 4.03 -6.58 6.93
C ASP A 235 5.54 -6.76 7.06
N ASN A 236 6.12 -6.21 8.13
CA ASN A 236 7.52 -6.36 8.50
C ASN A 236 7.63 -6.93 9.93
N ARG A 237 8.82 -6.89 10.51
CA ARG A 237 9.09 -7.29 11.89
C ARG A 237 9.61 -6.10 12.71
N LEU A 238 9.15 -4.89 12.40
CA LEU A 238 9.57 -3.68 13.11
C LEU A 238 9.27 -3.81 14.61
N ARG A 239 10.18 -3.31 15.43
CA ARG A 239 10.13 -3.44 16.89
C ARG A 239 10.31 -2.11 17.61
N GLY A 240 9.96 -2.08 18.89
CA GLY A 240 10.10 -0.90 19.74
C GLY A 240 8.94 0.07 19.54
N ASP A 241 9.14 1.32 19.95
CA ASP A 241 8.07 2.32 19.97
C ASP A 241 7.99 3.08 18.64
N ILE A 242 6.83 3.68 18.36
CA ILE A 242 6.68 4.65 17.28
C ILE A 242 7.40 5.95 17.71
N PRO A 243 8.41 6.46 16.98
CA PRO A 243 9.18 7.62 17.44
C PRO A 243 8.43 8.96 17.28
N ASP A 244 8.65 9.90 18.21
CA ASP A 244 8.18 11.29 18.07
C ASP A 244 8.72 12.00 16.82
N ALA A 245 9.84 11.52 16.29
CA ALA A 245 10.52 12.09 15.14
C ALA A 245 9.71 12.05 13.82
N PHE A 246 8.60 11.32 13.77
CA PHE A 246 7.64 11.42 12.66
C PHE A 246 7.17 12.85 12.42
N VAL A 247 7.14 13.71 13.45
CA VAL A 247 6.81 15.15 13.33
C VAL A 247 7.64 15.89 12.28
N ASN A 248 8.85 15.41 11.97
CA ASN A 248 9.73 16.02 10.98
C ASN A 248 9.27 15.76 9.52
N MET A 249 8.39 14.77 9.32
CA MET A 249 7.89 14.36 8.01
C MET A 249 6.64 15.19 7.63
N VAL A 250 6.79 16.51 7.56
CA VAL A 250 5.68 17.47 7.45
C VAL A 250 4.81 17.31 6.19
N SER A 251 5.33 16.69 5.13
CA SER A 251 4.58 16.41 3.90
C SER A 251 3.82 15.08 3.91
N LEU A 252 3.90 14.31 5.01
CA LEU A 252 3.37 12.96 5.06
C LEU A 252 1.83 12.95 4.99
N GLU A 253 1.32 12.32 3.95
CA GLU A 253 -0.10 12.11 3.68
C GLU A 253 -0.54 10.70 4.06
N GLU A 254 0.31 9.70 3.87
CA GLU A 254 -0.01 8.30 4.13
C GLU A 254 1.10 7.62 4.92
N LEU A 255 0.73 7.02 6.04
CA LEU A 255 1.61 6.18 6.85
C LEU A 255 0.94 4.84 7.09
N ASP A 256 1.61 3.77 6.66
CA ASP A 256 1.17 2.40 6.89
C ASP A 256 2.24 1.62 7.67
N LEU A 257 1.89 1.23 8.89
CA LEU A 257 2.68 0.43 9.82
C LEU A 257 2.02 -0.92 10.12
N THR A 258 1.06 -1.33 9.30
CA THR A 258 0.23 -2.52 9.54
C THR A 258 1.06 -3.77 9.74
N ASN A 259 0.63 -4.65 10.65
CA ASN A 259 1.19 -5.99 10.83
C ASN A 259 2.72 -6.01 11.12
N ASN A 260 3.16 -5.18 12.06
CA ASN A 260 4.49 -5.23 12.68
C ASN A 260 4.35 -5.68 14.14
N VAL A 261 4.11 -6.97 14.33
CA VAL A 261 3.80 -7.61 15.63
C VAL A 261 4.70 -7.22 16.83
N TYR A 262 5.94 -6.78 16.61
CA TYR A 262 6.85 -6.35 17.68
C TYR A 262 6.86 -4.82 17.94
N LEU A 263 6.11 -4.04 17.15
CA LEU A 263 5.91 -2.61 17.36
C LEU A 263 4.95 -2.41 18.54
N GLN A 264 5.37 -1.60 19.49
CA GLN A 264 4.74 -1.47 20.81
C GLN A 264 4.78 -0.02 21.30
N GLY A 265 4.63 0.18 22.61
CA GLY A 265 4.67 1.52 23.21
C GLY A 265 3.35 2.25 23.07
N GLN A 266 3.37 3.57 23.21
CA GLN A 266 2.19 4.42 23.08
C GLN A 266 2.23 5.20 21.76
N LEU A 267 1.06 5.66 21.30
CA LEU A 267 0.97 6.59 20.19
C LEU A 267 1.58 7.95 20.58
N PRO A 268 2.61 8.44 19.86
CA PRO A 268 3.21 9.74 20.15
C PRO A 268 2.24 10.88 19.95
N THR A 269 2.14 11.80 20.91
CA THR A 269 1.25 12.97 20.79
C THR A 269 1.63 13.89 19.62
N THR A 270 2.91 13.87 19.24
CA THR A 270 3.51 14.62 18.13
C THR A 270 2.99 14.22 16.76
N LEU A 271 2.48 12.98 16.59
CA LEU A 271 1.82 12.57 15.34
C LEU A 271 0.61 13.44 15.00
N GLY A 272 -0.06 14.01 16.01
CA GLY A 272 -1.14 14.99 15.82
C GLY A 272 -0.71 16.31 15.19
N GLN A 273 0.57 16.48 14.84
CA GLN A 273 1.09 17.66 14.13
C GLN A 273 1.30 17.40 12.62
N LEU A 274 1.01 16.20 12.13
CA LEU A 274 1.08 15.86 10.71
C LEU A 274 -0.18 16.30 9.96
N PHE A 275 -0.37 17.61 9.82
CA PHE A 275 -1.63 18.20 9.34
C PHE A 275 -2.04 17.77 7.92
N ASN A 276 -1.10 17.28 7.10
CA ASN A 276 -1.36 16.80 5.75
C ASN A 276 -1.84 15.34 5.70
N THR A 277 -1.81 14.62 6.82
CA THR A 277 -2.11 13.20 6.86
C THR A 277 -3.57 12.91 6.50
N ARG A 278 -3.72 11.99 5.55
CA ARG A 278 -4.98 11.47 5.01
C ARG A 278 -5.22 10.03 5.41
N ARG A 279 -4.17 9.22 5.54
CA ARG A 279 -4.27 7.81 5.93
C ARG A 279 -3.26 7.50 7.02
N LEU A 280 -3.77 7.02 8.16
CA LEU A 280 -2.99 6.40 9.22
C LEU A 280 -3.48 4.97 9.41
N ASP A 281 -2.65 4.00 9.02
CA ASP A 281 -2.91 2.58 9.28
C ASP A 281 -1.82 2.00 10.17
N MET A 282 -2.22 1.56 11.36
CA MET A 282 -1.32 0.93 12.34
C MET A 282 -1.96 -0.35 12.91
N CYS A 283 -2.79 -1.00 12.09
CA CYS A 283 -3.49 -2.23 12.43
C CYS A 283 -2.54 -3.40 12.76
N CYS A 284 -2.99 -4.34 13.57
CA CYS A 284 -2.30 -5.60 13.88
C CYS A 284 -0.89 -5.40 14.45
N ASN A 285 -0.75 -4.52 15.44
CA ASN A 285 0.50 -4.27 16.17
C ASN A 285 0.31 -4.57 17.67
N ASN A 286 1.29 -4.24 18.51
CA ASN A 286 1.22 -4.37 19.96
C ASN A 286 1.21 -2.97 20.65
N ILE A 287 0.67 -1.96 19.96
CA ILE A 287 0.60 -0.56 20.44
C ILE A 287 -0.41 -0.48 21.58
N SER A 288 -0.10 0.31 22.60
CA SER A 288 -0.83 0.40 23.86
C SER A 288 -1.09 1.85 24.27
N GLY A 289 -1.71 2.05 25.44
CA GLY A 289 -2.09 3.38 25.92
C GLY A 289 -3.30 3.93 25.18
N LYS A 290 -3.50 5.25 25.21
CA LYS A 290 -4.70 5.89 24.64
C LYS A 290 -4.41 6.61 23.33
N VAL A 291 -5.45 6.83 22.52
CA VAL A 291 -5.36 7.75 21.38
C VAL A 291 -5.21 9.18 21.91
N PRO A 292 -4.12 9.90 21.57
CA PRO A 292 -3.93 11.27 22.04
C PRO A 292 -4.98 12.22 21.47
N ARG A 293 -5.50 13.14 22.30
CA ARG A 293 -6.41 14.22 21.86
C ARG A 293 -5.83 15.06 20.71
N SER A 294 -4.51 15.15 20.58
CA SER A 294 -3.84 15.85 19.49
C SER A 294 -4.10 15.25 18.10
N PHE A 295 -4.49 13.97 18.00
CA PHE A 295 -4.91 13.36 16.73
C PHE A 295 -6.17 14.03 16.17
N GLY A 296 -6.94 14.72 17.02
CA GLY A 296 -8.04 15.59 16.60
C GLY A 296 -7.62 16.79 15.74
N ASN A 297 -6.33 17.10 15.63
CA ASN A 297 -5.83 18.14 14.72
C ASN A 297 -5.62 17.63 13.28
N LEU A 298 -5.76 16.33 13.02
CA LEU A 298 -5.57 15.73 11.70
C LEU A 298 -6.81 15.94 10.81
N CYS A 299 -7.06 17.18 10.45
CA CYS A 299 -8.32 17.60 9.81
C CYS A 299 -8.53 17.03 8.40
N ASN A 300 -7.45 16.55 7.77
CA ASN A 300 -7.45 15.92 6.44
C ASN A 300 -7.53 14.39 6.49
N LEU A 301 -7.67 13.79 7.68
CA LEU A 301 -7.68 12.34 7.86
C LEU A 301 -8.95 11.76 7.23
N HIS A 302 -8.77 10.86 6.26
CA HIS A 302 -9.83 10.08 5.61
C HIS A 302 -9.95 8.69 6.23
N THR A 303 -8.79 8.08 6.51
CA THR A 303 -8.70 6.71 7.01
C THR A 303 -7.87 6.67 8.28
N PHE A 304 -8.48 6.16 9.35
CA PHE A 304 -7.80 5.86 10.60
C PHE A 304 -8.08 4.44 11.04
N ASN A 305 -7.04 3.62 11.09
CA ASN A 305 -7.13 2.21 11.42
C ASN A 305 -6.14 1.85 12.53
N LEU A 306 -6.69 1.42 13.68
CA LEU A 306 -5.94 0.93 14.84
C LEU A 306 -6.35 -0.50 15.22
N MET A 307 -7.06 -1.24 14.36
CA MET A 307 -7.58 -2.56 14.70
C MET A 307 -6.49 -3.48 15.26
N GLY A 308 -6.83 -4.31 16.25
CA GLY A 308 -5.95 -5.40 16.67
C GLY A 308 -4.69 -4.89 17.37
N ASN A 309 -4.87 -4.00 18.33
CA ASN A 309 -3.84 -3.45 19.20
C ASN A 309 -4.28 -3.59 20.68
N LYS A 310 -3.57 -2.94 21.60
CA LYS A 310 -3.87 -2.85 23.03
C LYS A 310 -4.24 -1.41 23.43
N ILE A 311 -4.91 -0.70 22.52
CA ILE A 311 -5.30 0.69 22.76
C ILE A 311 -6.44 0.72 23.77
N SER A 312 -6.27 1.49 24.85
CA SER A 312 -7.22 1.68 25.95
C SER A 312 -7.66 3.14 26.06
N GLY A 313 -8.42 3.46 27.10
CA GLY A 313 -9.02 4.78 27.30
C GLY A 313 -10.33 4.94 26.53
N GLU A 314 -10.78 6.18 26.39
CA GLU A 314 -12.08 6.50 25.79
C GLU A 314 -11.93 7.09 24.38
N ILE A 315 -12.89 6.77 23.51
CA ILE A 315 -12.97 7.32 22.15
C ILE A 315 -13.20 8.85 22.18
N THR A 316 -13.83 9.36 23.25
CA THR A 316 -14.15 10.78 23.46
C THR A 316 -12.93 11.68 23.31
N ASP A 317 -11.75 11.30 23.82
CA ASP A 317 -10.53 12.13 23.75
C ASP A 317 -10.16 12.46 22.29
N PHE A 318 -10.27 11.49 21.39
CA PHE A 318 -9.99 11.68 19.96
C PHE A 318 -11.12 12.44 19.25
N VAL A 319 -12.37 11.99 19.40
CA VAL A 319 -13.50 12.55 18.67
C VAL A 319 -13.79 13.99 19.09
N ASP A 320 -13.69 14.32 20.37
CA ASP A 320 -13.81 15.71 20.84
C ASP A 320 -12.61 16.56 20.42
N GLY A 321 -11.43 15.96 20.24
CA GLY A 321 -10.28 16.61 19.63
C GLY A 321 -10.59 17.13 18.22
N LEU A 322 -11.35 16.37 17.44
CA LEU A 322 -11.76 16.74 16.08
C LEU A 322 -12.72 17.94 16.04
N SER A 323 -13.24 18.41 17.18
CA SER A 323 -14.19 19.54 17.27
C SER A 323 -13.74 20.79 16.49
N LYS A 324 -12.44 21.06 16.41
CA LYS A 324 -11.87 22.16 15.62
C LYS A 324 -12.13 22.05 14.11
N CYS A 325 -12.24 20.83 13.62
CA CYS A 325 -12.35 20.52 12.20
C CYS A 325 -13.58 19.68 11.86
N VAL A 326 -14.55 19.53 12.77
CA VAL A 326 -15.79 18.77 12.53
C VAL A 326 -16.47 19.16 11.21
N LYS A 327 -16.49 20.46 10.87
CA LYS A 327 -17.09 20.97 9.61
C LYS A 327 -16.29 20.61 8.35
N THR A 328 -14.98 20.42 8.49
CA THR A 328 -14.05 20.17 7.39
C THR A 328 -13.50 18.75 7.42
N SER A 329 -13.91 17.93 8.38
CA SER A 329 -13.40 16.58 8.60
C SER A 329 -13.68 15.74 7.37
N GLN A 330 -12.63 15.10 6.88
CA GLN A 330 -12.70 14.19 5.74
C GLN A 330 -12.81 12.72 6.17
N LEU A 331 -13.02 12.45 7.46
CA LEU A 331 -12.97 11.09 7.99
C LEU A 331 -14.11 10.25 7.44
N GLU A 332 -13.75 9.23 6.67
CA GLU A 332 -14.66 8.30 5.99
C GLU A 332 -14.58 6.90 6.61
N TYR A 333 -13.39 6.51 7.09
CA TYR A 333 -13.11 5.19 7.61
C TYR A 333 -12.47 5.26 9.01
N LEU A 334 -13.20 4.78 10.01
CA LEU A 334 -12.72 4.65 11.39
C LEU A 334 -12.85 3.21 11.86
N GLU A 335 -11.71 2.56 12.02
CA GLU A 335 -11.60 1.16 12.45
C GLU A 335 -10.78 1.09 13.75
N LEU A 336 -11.46 0.80 14.84
CA LEU A 336 -10.91 0.73 16.20
C LEU A 336 -11.18 -0.63 16.85
N GLY A 337 -11.62 -1.62 16.09
CA GLY A 337 -12.00 -2.93 16.59
C GLY A 337 -10.83 -3.72 17.19
N ALA A 338 -11.13 -4.75 17.97
CA ALA A 338 -10.13 -5.61 18.62
C ALA A 338 -9.07 -4.80 19.40
N ASN A 339 -9.55 -3.99 20.35
CA ASN A 339 -8.75 -3.16 21.24
C ASN A 339 -9.30 -3.24 22.68
N GLU A 340 -8.83 -2.36 23.56
CA GLU A 340 -9.22 -2.26 24.96
C GLU A 340 -9.99 -0.95 25.25
N PHE A 341 -10.64 -0.36 24.24
CA PHE A 341 -11.40 0.89 24.41
C PHE A 341 -12.54 0.70 25.41
N GLY A 342 -12.66 1.63 26.35
CA GLY A 342 -13.76 1.72 27.30
C GLY A 342 -14.56 3.01 27.12
N GLY A 343 -15.29 3.39 28.17
CA GLY A 343 -16.13 4.59 28.15
C GLY A 343 -17.39 4.43 27.30
N THR A 344 -17.99 5.56 26.96
CA THR A 344 -19.23 5.63 26.16
C THR A 344 -18.95 6.18 24.77
N LEU A 345 -19.87 5.97 23.84
CA LEU A 345 -19.81 6.64 22.54
C LEU A 345 -20.12 8.14 22.69
N PRO A 346 -19.21 9.04 22.29
CA PRO A 346 -19.41 10.48 22.47
C PRO A 346 -20.46 11.01 21.50
N ILE A 347 -21.27 11.97 21.95
CA ILE A 347 -22.30 12.63 21.13
C ILE A 347 -21.70 13.29 19.88
N THR A 348 -20.48 13.80 19.99
CA THR A 348 -19.71 14.46 18.93
C THR A 348 -19.44 13.55 17.72
N ILE A 349 -19.54 12.22 17.87
CA ILE A 349 -19.39 11.29 16.74
C ILE A 349 -20.41 11.58 15.65
N GLY A 350 -21.63 11.99 16.02
CA GLY A 350 -22.70 12.32 15.07
C GLY A 350 -22.41 13.55 14.20
N ALA A 351 -21.32 14.27 14.45
CA ALA A 351 -20.90 15.40 13.64
C ALA A 351 -19.97 15.01 12.48
N LEU A 352 -19.48 13.76 12.44
CA LEU A 352 -18.61 13.24 11.39
C LEU A 352 -19.43 12.78 10.17
N VAL A 353 -20.15 13.71 9.55
CA VAL A 353 -21.17 13.40 8.52
C VAL A 353 -20.66 12.64 7.28
N LYS A 354 -19.35 12.66 7.02
CA LYS A 354 -18.69 11.90 5.94
C LYS A 354 -18.36 10.46 6.31
N LEU A 355 -18.42 10.10 7.60
CA LEU A 355 -18.05 8.78 8.08
C LEU A 355 -18.97 7.71 7.46
N GLY A 356 -18.37 6.84 6.65
CA GLY A 356 -19.04 5.75 5.95
C GLY A 356 -18.84 4.40 6.63
N TYR A 357 -17.72 4.24 7.34
CA TYR A 357 -17.36 3.01 8.02
C TYR A 357 -16.95 3.30 9.47
N LEU A 358 -17.68 2.68 10.42
CA LEU A 358 -17.38 2.73 11.84
C LEU A 358 -17.39 1.31 12.42
N CYS A 359 -16.21 0.71 12.62
CA CYS A 359 -16.06 -0.57 13.32
C CYS A 359 -15.38 -0.32 14.67
N LEU A 360 -16.10 -0.67 15.75
CA LEU A 360 -15.71 -0.58 17.15
C LEU A 360 -15.79 -1.95 17.83
N SER A 361 -15.85 -3.01 17.03
CA SER A 361 -16.10 -4.37 17.51
C SER A 361 -15.01 -4.86 18.45
N VAL A 362 -15.32 -5.78 19.36
CA VAL A 362 -14.34 -6.43 20.25
C VAL A 362 -13.58 -5.37 21.08
N ASN A 363 -14.31 -4.69 21.95
CA ASN A 363 -13.78 -3.69 22.88
C ASN A 363 -14.51 -3.81 24.24
N SER A 364 -14.31 -2.84 25.14
CA SER A 364 -15.00 -2.73 26.44
C SER A 364 -15.91 -1.49 26.52
N ILE A 365 -16.42 -1.00 25.38
CA ILE A 365 -17.29 0.17 25.31
C ILE A 365 -18.62 -0.15 25.99
N TRP A 366 -19.14 0.77 26.80
CA TRP A 366 -20.39 0.61 27.55
C TRP A 366 -21.35 1.78 27.33
N GLY A 367 -22.55 1.69 27.91
CA GLY A 367 -23.63 2.66 27.69
C GLY A 367 -24.41 2.40 26.41
N THR A 368 -25.26 3.36 26.03
CA THR A 368 -26.13 3.25 24.85
C THR A 368 -25.50 3.88 23.59
N ILE A 369 -26.04 3.56 22.42
CA ILE A 369 -25.73 4.29 21.18
C ILE A 369 -26.40 5.67 21.26
N PRO A 370 -25.66 6.79 21.15
CA PRO A 370 -26.26 8.12 21.23
C PRO A 370 -27.20 8.35 20.04
N ALA A 371 -28.34 9.00 20.28
CA ALA A 371 -29.32 9.34 19.24
C ALA A 371 -28.73 10.17 18.08
N PHE A 372 -27.64 10.88 18.33
CA PHE A 372 -26.88 11.64 17.34
C PHE A 372 -26.20 10.77 16.28
N ILE A 373 -26.11 9.45 16.48
CA ILE A 373 -25.65 8.52 15.43
C ILE A 373 -26.46 8.70 14.14
N GLY A 374 -27.76 9.01 14.25
CA GLY A 374 -28.64 9.23 13.11
C GLY A 374 -28.32 10.46 12.24
N ASN A 375 -27.33 11.27 12.61
CA ASN A 375 -26.82 12.37 11.80
C ASN A 375 -25.70 11.96 10.83
N LEU A 376 -25.17 10.74 10.94
CA LEU A 376 -24.11 10.21 10.08
C LEU A 376 -24.67 9.82 8.70
N SER A 377 -25.04 10.80 7.89
CA SER A 377 -25.76 10.60 6.62
C SER A 377 -25.05 9.70 5.60
N SER A 378 -23.72 9.59 5.68
CA SER A 378 -22.92 8.74 4.81
C SER A 378 -22.68 7.33 5.36
N LEU A 379 -23.11 7.02 6.58
CA LEU A 379 -22.76 5.77 7.26
C LEU A 379 -23.36 4.56 6.53
N ARG A 380 -22.48 3.64 6.12
CA ARG A 380 -22.83 2.38 5.46
C ARG A 380 -22.67 1.19 6.40
N ILE A 381 -21.64 1.21 7.22
CA ILE A 381 -21.30 0.12 8.13
C ILE A 381 -21.16 0.67 9.55
N LEU A 382 -21.96 0.11 10.46
CA LEU A 382 -21.81 0.30 11.90
C LEU A 382 -21.65 -1.07 12.56
N ASP A 383 -20.46 -1.31 13.14
CA ASP A 383 -20.19 -2.52 13.92
C ASP A 383 -19.78 -2.16 15.35
N VAL A 384 -20.60 -2.55 16.33
CA VAL A 384 -20.31 -2.44 17.77
C VAL A 384 -20.34 -3.81 18.45
N THR A 385 -20.17 -4.89 17.67
CA THR A 385 -20.17 -6.28 18.12
C THR A 385 -19.19 -6.54 19.26
N GLN A 386 -19.51 -7.43 20.21
CA GLN A 386 -18.63 -7.78 21.35
C GLN A 386 -18.16 -6.55 22.14
N ASN A 387 -19.10 -5.87 22.76
CA ASN A 387 -18.85 -4.78 23.70
C ASN A 387 -19.68 -4.99 24.97
N LYS A 388 -19.68 -4.00 25.87
CA LYS A 388 -20.49 -3.95 27.09
C LYS A 388 -21.64 -2.94 26.95
N MET A 389 -22.09 -2.68 25.72
CA MET A 389 -23.14 -1.68 25.47
C MET A 389 -24.49 -2.18 25.96
N ASN A 390 -25.33 -1.25 26.43
CA ASN A 390 -26.61 -1.56 27.06
C ASN A 390 -27.68 -0.49 26.77
N GLY A 391 -28.86 -0.68 27.36
CA GLY A 391 -30.02 0.18 27.13
C GLY A 391 -30.63 -0.03 25.75
N THR A 392 -31.50 0.90 25.34
CA THR A 392 -32.23 0.79 24.07
C THR A 392 -31.42 1.28 22.88
N ILE A 393 -31.63 0.69 21.70
CA ILE A 393 -31.11 1.20 20.43
C ILE A 393 -31.95 2.44 20.05
N PRO A 394 -31.34 3.58 19.68
CA PRO A 394 -32.10 4.78 19.36
C PRO A 394 -32.84 4.63 18.03
N GLN A 395 -34.13 4.99 18.00
CA GLN A 395 -34.93 5.07 16.76
C GLN A 395 -34.30 5.96 15.68
N ARG A 396 -33.43 6.90 16.07
CA ARG A 396 -32.67 7.73 15.13
C ARG A 396 -31.77 6.92 14.18
N ILE A 397 -31.44 5.67 14.50
CA ILE A 397 -30.70 4.79 13.59
C ILE A 397 -31.44 4.57 12.26
N GLY A 398 -32.78 4.57 12.27
CA GLY A 398 -33.61 4.47 11.06
C GLY A 398 -33.52 5.69 10.13
N LYS A 399 -32.83 6.78 10.53
CA LYS A 399 -32.53 7.92 9.64
C LYS A 399 -31.32 7.69 8.74
N LEU A 400 -30.53 6.65 9.00
CA LEU A 400 -29.30 6.38 8.28
C LEU A 400 -29.60 5.74 6.92
N SER A 401 -29.98 6.58 5.94
CA SER A 401 -30.44 6.13 4.62
C SER A 401 -29.40 5.37 3.80
N MET A 402 -28.11 5.49 4.14
CA MET A 402 -27.00 4.80 3.47
C MET A 402 -26.58 3.51 4.18
N LEU A 403 -27.14 3.21 5.36
CA LEU A 403 -26.73 2.08 6.18
C LEU A 403 -27.10 0.77 5.51
N THR A 404 -26.09 -0.07 5.25
CA THR A 404 -26.25 -1.39 4.63
C THR A 404 -25.91 -2.53 5.58
N VAL A 405 -25.05 -2.26 6.57
CA VAL A 405 -24.59 -3.28 7.54
C VAL A 405 -24.66 -2.70 8.95
N LEU A 406 -25.42 -3.38 9.81
CA LEU A 406 -25.57 -3.04 11.21
C LEU A 406 -25.29 -4.28 12.07
N PHE A 407 -24.18 -4.26 12.80
CA PHE A 407 -23.79 -5.35 13.70
C PHE A 407 -23.82 -4.91 15.16
N LEU A 408 -24.74 -5.52 15.91
CA LEU A 408 -25.03 -5.19 17.31
C LEU A 408 -24.81 -6.38 18.28
N ARG A 409 -24.48 -7.56 17.75
CA ARG A 409 -24.44 -8.83 18.50
C ARG A 409 -23.45 -8.79 19.66
N TRP A 410 -23.68 -9.64 20.67
CA TRP A 410 -22.81 -9.77 21.84
C TRP A 410 -22.62 -8.45 22.59
N ASN A 411 -23.75 -7.89 23.02
CA ASN A 411 -23.91 -6.75 23.90
C ASN A 411 -25.12 -7.02 24.82
N SER A 412 -25.42 -6.10 25.73
CA SER A 412 -26.53 -6.20 26.69
C SER A 412 -27.68 -5.25 26.34
N TRP A 413 -28.09 -5.20 25.07
CA TRP A 413 -29.19 -4.35 24.61
C TRP A 413 -30.52 -4.72 25.27
N GLU A 414 -31.33 -3.70 25.53
CA GLU A 414 -32.66 -3.81 26.13
C GLU A 414 -33.73 -3.14 25.25
N GLY A 415 -35.00 -3.37 25.58
CA GLY A 415 -36.14 -2.74 24.91
C GLY A 415 -36.59 -3.46 23.63
N THR A 416 -37.40 -2.76 22.83
CA THR A 416 -38.05 -3.32 21.64
C THR A 416 -37.65 -2.56 20.37
N LEU A 417 -37.44 -3.31 19.28
CA LEU A 417 -37.28 -2.73 17.95
C LEU A 417 -38.66 -2.48 17.34
N THR A 418 -38.82 -1.29 16.76
CA THR A 418 -40.04 -0.83 16.09
C THR A 418 -39.75 -0.44 14.64
N LYS A 419 -40.79 -0.23 13.83
CA LYS A 419 -40.66 0.25 12.45
C LYS A 419 -39.84 1.54 12.31
N ALA A 420 -39.75 2.36 13.36
CA ALA A 420 -38.95 3.59 13.32
C ALA A 420 -37.43 3.33 13.29
N HIS A 421 -36.98 2.11 13.55
CA HIS A 421 -35.56 1.73 13.49
C HIS A 421 -35.09 1.24 12.11
N PHE A 422 -36.02 1.06 11.16
CA PHE A 422 -35.76 0.41 9.86
C PHE A 422 -36.19 1.30 8.69
#